data_AF-A0A2J8M973-F1
#
_entry.id   AF-A0A2J8M973-F1
#
_cell.length_a   1.000
_cell.length_b   1.000
_cell.length_c   1.000
_cell.angle_alpha   90.00
_cell.angle_beta   90.00
_cell.angle_gamma   90.00
#
_symmetry.space_group_name_H-M   'P 1'
#
loop_
_entity.id
_entity.type
_entity.pdbx_description
1 polymer ?
#
loop_
_entity_poly.entity_id
_entity_poly.type
_entity_poly.pdbx_seq_one_letter_code
_entity_poly.pdbx_strand_id
1 'polypeptide(L)'
;MGEIEQRPTPGSRLGAPENSGISTLERGQKPPPTPSGKLVSIKIQMLDDTQEAFEVPQRAPGKVLLDAVCNHLNLVEGDYFGLEFPDHKKITVWLDLLKPIVKQIRRPKHVVVKFVVKFFPPDHTQLQEELTRYLFALQVKQDLAQGRLTCNDTSAALLISHIVQSEIGDFDEALDREHLAKNKYIPQQDALEDKIVEFHHNH
;
A
#
# COMPACT_ATOMS: atom_id res chain seq x y z
N MET A 1 26.33 61.98 30.55
CA MET A 1 26.59 60.70 29.84
C MET A 1 25.26 59.97 29.71
N GLY A 2 24.78 59.78 28.47
CA GLY A 2 23.70 58.84 28.12
C GLY A 2 22.26 59.38 28.09
N GLU A 3 21.89 60.04 26.99
CA GLU A 3 20.49 60.15 26.52
C GLU A 3 20.03 58.82 25.88
N ILE A 4 18.72 58.55 25.87
CA ILE A 4 17.88 58.36 24.65
C ILE A 4 16.41 58.18 25.09
N GLU A 5 15.58 59.17 24.76
CA GLU A 5 14.12 59.08 24.64
C GLU A 5 13.72 58.20 23.44
N GLN A 6 12.58 57.49 23.53
CA GLN A 6 11.74 57.27 22.34
C GLN A 6 10.26 57.48 22.66
N ARG A 7 9.68 58.47 21.98
CA ARG A 7 8.25 58.83 21.86
C ARG A 7 7.70 58.37 20.48
N PRO A 8 6.39 58.50 20.17
CA PRO A 8 5.54 57.43 19.62
C PRO A 8 5.22 57.46 18.10
N THR A 9 4.69 56.32 17.58
CA THR A 9 3.76 56.09 16.40
C THR A 9 4.24 56.52 14.99
N PRO A 10 3.80 55.95 13.83
CA PRO A 10 2.41 55.60 13.44
C PRO A 10 2.22 54.37 12.49
N GLY A 11 1.01 53.81 12.40
CA GLY A 11 0.78 52.73 11.41
C GLY A 11 -0.57 52.01 11.35
N SER A 12 -1.64 52.51 11.96
CA SER A 12 -2.98 52.07 11.55
C SER A 12 -3.33 52.73 10.22
N ARG A 13 -3.43 51.94 9.15
CA ARG A 13 -4.39 52.09 8.03
C ARG A 13 -4.07 51.07 6.94
N LEU A 14 -4.90 50.03 6.85
CA LEU A 14 -5.70 49.69 5.66
C LEU A 14 -6.64 48.55 6.08
N GLY A 15 -7.93 48.86 6.11
CA GLY A 15 -8.97 47.93 6.52
C GLY A 15 -9.23 46.88 5.46
N ALA A 16 -9.19 45.62 5.88
CA ALA A 16 -9.96 44.54 5.28
C ALA A 16 -10.82 43.96 6.42
N PRO A 17 -12.14 43.80 6.24
CA PRO A 17 -12.97 43.20 7.26
C PRO A 17 -12.57 41.73 7.37
N GLU A 18 -12.00 41.33 8.51
CA GLU A 18 -11.99 39.92 8.89
C GLU A 18 -13.44 39.50 9.02
N ASN A 19 -13.92 38.73 8.05
CA ASN A 19 -15.21 38.09 8.08
C ASN A 19 -15.17 37.06 9.21
N SER A 20 -15.41 37.55 10.43
CA SER A 20 -15.64 36.76 11.62
C SER A 20 -16.82 35.85 11.31
N GLY A 21 -16.51 34.60 10.97
CA GLY A 21 -17.50 33.55 10.91
C GLY A 21 -18.31 33.61 12.19
N ILE A 22 -19.61 33.82 12.05
CA ILE A 22 -20.55 33.90 13.16
C ILE A 22 -20.48 32.55 13.89
N SER A 23 -19.74 32.52 15.00
CA SER A 23 -19.81 31.41 15.93
C SER A 23 -21.11 31.55 16.69
N THR A 24 -22.09 30.72 16.37
CA THR A 24 -23.39 30.62 17.07
C THR A 24 -23.28 29.98 18.45
N LEU A 25 -22.07 29.73 18.94
CA LEU A 25 -21.82 29.18 20.26
C LEU A 25 -21.75 30.32 21.29
N GLU A 26 -22.59 30.24 22.31
CA GLU A 26 -22.55 31.18 23.43
C GLU A 26 -21.20 31.11 24.15
N ARG A 27 -20.78 32.23 24.77
CA ARG A 27 -19.51 32.37 25.48
C ARG A 27 -19.45 31.37 26.65
N GLY A 28 -18.85 30.21 26.43
CA GLY A 28 -18.75 29.11 27.40
C GLY A 28 -19.10 27.72 26.87
N GLN A 29 -19.67 27.61 25.66
CA GLN A 29 -19.92 26.32 25.04
C GLN A 29 -18.66 25.79 24.36
N LYS A 30 -18.12 24.69 24.88
CA LYS A 30 -17.13 23.88 24.12
C LYS A 30 -17.84 23.29 22.90
N PRO A 31 -17.17 23.21 21.73
CA PRO A 31 -17.71 22.45 20.62
C PRO A 31 -18.04 21.03 21.10
N PRO A 32 -19.11 20.40 20.59
CA PRO A 32 -19.39 19.00 20.90
C PRO A 32 -18.10 18.21 20.65
N PRO A 33 -17.68 17.32 21.57
CA PRO A 33 -16.52 16.49 21.32
C PRO A 33 -16.76 15.80 19.98
N THR A 34 -15.83 16.00 19.03
CA THR A 34 -15.75 15.12 17.87
C THR A 34 -15.85 13.70 18.41
N PRO A 35 -16.70 12.81 17.86
CA PRO A 35 -16.78 11.45 18.35
C PRO A 35 -15.41 10.83 18.09
N SER A 36 -14.53 10.89 19.09
CA SER A 36 -13.21 10.31 19.10
C SER A 36 -13.42 8.81 19.21
N GLY A 37 -13.78 8.21 18.07
CA GLY A 37 -13.96 6.78 17.97
C GLY A 37 -12.64 6.12 18.38
N LYS A 38 -12.70 5.24 19.39
CA LYS A 38 -11.57 4.41 19.83
C LYS A 38 -10.77 3.95 18.61
N LEU A 39 -9.48 4.29 18.60
CA LEU A 39 -8.56 3.85 17.57
C LEU A 39 -8.32 2.35 17.68
N VAL A 40 -8.02 1.75 16.54
CA VAL A 40 -7.65 0.36 16.45
C VAL A 40 -6.44 0.21 15.54
N SER A 41 -5.46 -0.53 16.05
CA SER A 41 -4.28 -0.96 15.30
C SER A 41 -4.66 -2.12 14.38
N ILE A 42 -4.49 -1.94 13.07
CA ILE A 42 -4.66 -2.98 12.06
C ILE A 42 -3.31 -3.28 11.43
N LYS A 43 -2.92 -4.56 11.46
CA LYS A 43 -1.69 -5.04 10.82
C LYS A 43 -1.96 -5.34 9.34
N ILE A 44 -1.20 -4.70 8.47
CA ILE A 44 -1.23 -4.86 7.02
C ILE A 44 0.06 -5.56 6.58
N GLN A 45 -0.06 -6.65 5.81
CA GLN A 45 1.04 -7.23 5.04
C GLN A 45 1.01 -6.64 3.62
N MET A 46 2.14 -6.09 3.18
CA MET A 46 2.33 -5.48 1.86
C MET A 46 2.73 -6.54 0.82
N LEU A 47 2.86 -6.10 -0.44
CA LEU A 47 3.24 -6.97 -1.57
C LEU A 47 4.72 -7.40 -1.57
N ASP A 48 5.56 -6.72 -0.80
CA ASP A 48 6.97 -7.09 -0.57
C ASP A 48 7.16 -7.91 0.73
N ASP A 49 6.06 -8.44 1.28
CA ASP A 49 6.00 -9.19 2.54
C ASP A 49 6.33 -8.41 3.82
N THR A 50 6.63 -7.12 3.73
CA THR A 50 6.74 -6.25 4.91
C THR A 50 5.39 -6.13 5.63
N GLN A 51 5.44 -5.88 6.93
CA GLN A 51 4.23 -5.69 7.75
C GLN A 51 4.28 -4.37 8.48
N GLU A 52 3.22 -3.59 8.33
CA GLU A 52 3.06 -2.29 8.98
C GLU A 52 1.74 -2.23 9.76
N ALA A 53 1.71 -1.44 10.82
CA ALA A 53 0.54 -1.28 11.67
C ALA A 53 -0.07 0.12 11.50
N PHE A 54 -1.37 0.17 11.20
CA PHE A 54 -2.10 1.40 10.97
C PHE A 54 -3.12 1.64 12.08
N GLU A 55 -3.03 2.80 12.73
CA GLU A 55 -4.01 3.25 13.72
C GLU A 55 -5.15 4.01 13.02
N VAL A 56 -6.35 3.42 13.01
CA VAL A 56 -7.53 4.02 12.39
C VAL A 56 -8.73 4.02 13.34
N PRO A 57 -9.69 4.97 13.22
CA PRO A 57 -10.89 4.93 14.03
C PRO A 57 -11.69 3.65 13.75
N GLN A 58 -12.01 2.85 14.77
CA GLN A 58 -12.64 1.53 14.54
C GLN A 58 -14.00 1.60 13.81
N ARG A 59 -14.71 2.74 13.91
CA ARG A 59 -16.01 2.96 13.27
C ARG A 59 -15.89 3.57 11.86
N ALA A 60 -14.69 3.92 11.43
CA ALA A 60 -14.44 4.44 10.09
C ALA A 60 -14.75 3.37 9.03
N PRO A 61 -15.17 3.78 7.82
CA PRO A 61 -15.36 2.86 6.70
C PRO A 61 -14.01 2.26 6.26
N GLY A 62 -14.04 1.07 5.65
CA GLY A 62 -12.83 0.38 5.18
C GLY A 62 -11.95 1.23 4.25
N LYS A 63 -12.55 2.16 3.50
CA LYS A 63 -11.86 3.13 2.65
C LYS A 63 -10.80 3.94 3.40
N VAL A 64 -11.03 4.31 4.66
CA VAL A 64 -10.04 5.06 5.46
C VAL A 64 -8.77 4.26 5.70
N LEU A 65 -8.89 2.94 5.90
CA LEU A 65 -7.72 2.08 6.07
C LEU A 65 -6.98 1.89 4.75
N LEU A 66 -7.69 1.67 3.64
CA LEU A 66 -7.07 1.56 2.32
C LEU A 66 -6.35 2.86 1.94
N ASP A 67 -6.98 4.02 2.14
CA ASP A 67 -6.38 5.33 1.87
C ASP A 67 -5.12 5.56 2.72
N ALA A 68 -5.12 5.14 3.98
CA ALA A 68 -3.94 5.21 4.84
C ALA A 68 -2.78 4.37 4.32
N VAL A 69 -3.06 3.16 3.80
CA VAL A 69 -2.07 2.29 3.17
C VAL A 69 -1.54 2.92 1.88
N CYS A 70 -2.42 3.39 0.99
CA CYS A 70 -2.01 4.05 -0.26
C CYS A 70 -1.14 5.29 0.02
N ASN A 71 -1.53 6.12 1.00
CA ASN A 71 -0.75 7.29 1.39
C ASN A 71 0.64 6.91 1.95
N HIS A 72 0.73 5.85 2.75
CA HIS A 72 2.01 5.37 3.27
C HIS A 72 2.96 4.91 2.15
N LEU A 73 2.42 4.30 1.10
CA LEU A 73 3.17 3.87 -0.07
C LEU A 73 3.42 4.99 -1.10
N ASN A 74 2.87 6.20 -0.90
CA ASN A 74 2.81 7.25 -1.91
C ASN A 74 2.14 6.77 -3.23
N LEU A 75 1.15 5.88 -3.12
CA LEU A 75 0.48 5.26 -4.25
C LEU A 75 -0.65 6.14 -4.80
N VAL A 76 -0.46 6.63 -6.03
CA VAL A 76 -1.44 7.49 -6.73
C VAL A 76 -2.56 6.66 -7.35
N GLU A 77 -2.25 5.56 -8.04
CA GLU A 77 -3.22 4.71 -8.74
C GLU A 77 -3.79 3.61 -7.81
N GLY A 78 -4.29 4.01 -6.64
CA GLY A 78 -4.77 3.08 -5.61
C GLY A 78 -6.03 2.28 -5.98
N ASP A 79 -6.76 2.68 -7.02
CA ASP A 79 -8.04 2.08 -7.43
C ASP A 79 -7.92 0.63 -7.92
N TYR A 80 -6.71 0.21 -8.32
CA TYR A 80 -6.44 -1.17 -8.72
C TYR A 80 -6.29 -2.13 -7.53
N PHE A 81 -6.12 -1.60 -6.32
CA PHE A 81 -5.74 -2.37 -5.14
C PHE A 81 -6.89 -2.54 -4.16
N GLY A 82 -6.73 -3.49 -3.26
CA GLY A 82 -7.68 -3.75 -2.20
C GLY A 82 -7.03 -4.36 -0.98
N LEU A 83 -7.85 -4.50 0.06
CA LEU A 83 -7.47 -5.17 1.29
C LEU A 83 -8.27 -6.45 1.42
N GLU A 84 -7.59 -7.56 1.69
CA GLU A 84 -8.22 -8.85 1.97
C GLU A 84 -7.79 -9.42 3.32
N PHE A 85 -8.62 -10.25 3.94
CA PHE A 85 -8.29 -10.89 5.20
C PHE A 85 -9.04 -12.22 5.37
N PRO A 86 -8.51 -13.16 6.16
CA PRO A 86 -9.24 -14.38 6.49
C PRO A 86 -10.38 -14.07 7.45
N ASP A 87 -11.60 -14.45 7.08
CA ASP A 87 -12.76 -14.31 7.92
C ASP A 87 -12.77 -15.35 9.08
N HIS A 88 -13.84 -15.35 9.87
CA HIS A 88 -14.02 -16.32 10.97
C HIS A 88 -14.03 -17.80 10.54
N LYS A 89 -14.35 -18.10 9.27
CA LYS A 89 -14.31 -19.44 8.68
C LYS A 89 -12.99 -19.73 7.97
N LYS A 90 -11.99 -18.84 8.10
CA LYS A 90 -10.69 -18.91 7.41
C LYS A 90 -10.79 -18.81 5.89
N ILE A 91 -11.87 -18.25 5.38
CA ILE A 91 -12.03 -17.95 3.96
C ILE A 91 -11.53 -16.52 3.75
N THR A 92 -10.66 -16.31 2.76
CA THR A 92 -10.20 -14.97 2.39
C THR A 92 -11.36 -14.16 1.81
N VAL A 93 -11.59 -12.98 2.37
CA VAL A 93 -12.63 -12.05 1.92
C VAL A 93 -12.06 -10.65 1.75
N TRP A 94 -12.65 -9.89 0.83
CA TRP A 94 -12.34 -8.48 0.66
C TRP A 94 -12.89 -7.63 1.81
N LEU A 95 -12.12 -6.64 2.23
CA LEU A 95 -12.62 -5.55 3.05
C LEU A 95 -13.58 -4.69 2.22
N ASP A 96 -14.81 -4.57 2.70
CA ASP A 96 -15.81 -3.67 2.13
C ASP A 96 -15.44 -2.23 2.50
N LEU A 97 -15.15 -1.42 1.48
CA LEU A 97 -14.67 -0.05 1.66
C LEU A 97 -15.75 0.90 2.19
N LEU A 98 -17.03 0.55 2.11
CA LEU A 98 -18.15 1.37 2.56
C LEU A 98 -18.60 1.02 3.98
N LYS A 99 -18.33 -0.19 4.45
CA LYS A 99 -18.74 -0.66 5.79
C LYS A 99 -17.72 -0.30 6.87
N PRO A 100 -18.16 -0.02 8.11
CA PRO A 100 -17.27 0.20 9.25
C PRO A 100 -16.33 -0.99 9.50
N ILE A 101 -15.04 -0.72 9.75
CA ILE A 101 -14.01 -1.75 10.00
C ILE A 101 -14.40 -2.69 11.15
N VAL A 102 -14.90 -2.14 12.26
CA VAL A 102 -15.33 -2.91 13.44
C VAL A 102 -16.46 -3.91 13.14
N LYS A 103 -17.24 -3.71 12.08
CA LYS A 103 -18.30 -4.66 11.67
C LYS A 103 -17.76 -5.83 10.83
N GLN A 104 -16.53 -5.75 10.34
CA GLN A 104 -15.94 -6.70 9.40
C GLN A 104 -14.83 -7.52 10.05
N ILE A 105 -13.88 -6.85 10.70
CA ILE A 105 -12.71 -7.49 11.31
C ILE A 105 -12.98 -7.73 12.80
N ARG A 106 -13.20 -8.99 13.16
CA ARG A 106 -13.32 -9.39 14.58
C ARG A 106 -11.93 -9.62 15.16
N ARG A 107 -11.67 -9.06 16.34
CA ARG A 107 -10.40 -9.20 17.08
C ARG A 107 -9.17 -8.87 16.21
N PRO A 108 -9.01 -7.61 15.78
CA PRO A 108 -7.99 -7.20 14.81
C PRO A 108 -6.55 -7.56 15.18
N LYS A 109 -6.23 -7.69 16.47
CA LYS A 109 -4.92 -8.17 16.95
C LYS A 109 -4.53 -9.57 16.46
N HIS A 110 -5.49 -10.38 16.00
CA HIS A 110 -5.26 -11.75 15.53
C HIS A 110 -5.50 -11.90 14.02
N VAL A 111 -5.69 -10.80 13.30
CA VAL A 111 -5.95 -10.79 11.86
C VAL A 111 -4.82 -10.01 11.19
N VAL A 112 -4.19 -10.65 10.20
CA VAL A 112 -3.32 -9.96 9.25
C VAL A 112 -4.18 -9.67 8.03
N VAL A 113 -4.32 -8.39 7.70
CA VAL A 113 -4.95 -7.95 6.46
C VAL A 113 -3.85 -7.84 5.41
N LYS A 114 -4.11 -8.22 4.17
CA LYS A 114 -3.15 -8.14 3.07
C LYS A 114 -3.54 -7.04 2.12
N PHE A 115 -2.57 -6.25 1.68
CA PHE A 115 -2.71 -5.33 0.56
C PHE A 115 -2.35 -6.07 -0.73
N VAL A 116 -3.29 -6.11 -1.67
CA VAL A 116 -3.19 -6.94 -2.89
C VAL A 116 -3.79 -6.20 -4.10
N VAL A 117 -3.43 -6.62 -5.31
CA VAL A 117 -4.13 -6.18 -6.53
C VAL A 117 -5.53 -6.80 -6.56
N LYS A 118 -6.53 -5.97 -6.81
CA LYS A 118 -7.94 -6.37 -6.92
C LYS A 118 -8.44 -6.37 -8.36
N PHE A 119 -7.96 -5.42 -9.16
CA PHE A 119 -8.37 -5.27 -10.56
C PHE A 119 -7.14 -5.23 -11.45
N PHE A 120 -7.01 -6.22 -12.33
CA PHE A 120 -6.00 -6.23 -13.36
C PHE A 120 -6.54 -5.50 -14.60
N PRO A 121 -5.91 -4.41 -15.07
CA PRO A 121 -6.31 -3.78 -16.31
C PRO A 121 -6.07 -4.74 -17.48
N PRO A 122 -6.85 -4.66 -18.56
CA PRO A 122 -6.67 -5.52 -19.73
C PRO A 122 -5.38 -5.23 -20.49
N ASP A 123 -4.79 -4.04 -20.31
CA ASP A 123 -3.53 -3.63 -20.91
C ASP A 123 -2.62 -2.98 -19.85
N HIS A 124 -1.36 -3.41 -19.80
CA HIS A 124 -0.33 -2.90 -18.90
C HIS A 124 0.06 -1.46 -19.18
N THR A 125 -0.12 -0.97 -20.42
CA THR A 125 0.14 0.42 -20.80
C THR A 125 -0.79 1.42 -20.08
N GLN A 126 -1.87 0.93 -19.45
CA GLN A 126 -2.78 1.76 -18.66
C GLN A 126 -2.18 2.16 -17.31
N LEU A 127 -1.20 1.42 -16.79
CA LEU A 127 -0.50 1.77 -15.54
C LEU A 127 0.48 2.90 -15.82
N GLN A 128 0.20 4.10 -15.31
CA GLN A 128 1.01 5.29 -15.59
C GLN A 128 2.22 5.40 -14.65
N GLU A 129 2.05 5.03 -13.38
CA GLU A 129 3.09 5.19 -12.38
C GLU A 129 4.02 3.97 -12.33
N GLU A 130 5.32 4.24 -12.17
CA GLU A 130 6.33 3.20 -12.04
C GLU A 130 6.13 2.36 -10.79
N LEU A 131 5.78 3.00 -9.67
CA LEU A 131 5.46 2.31 -8.43
C LEU A 131 4.28 1.35 -8.62
N THR A 132 3.23 1.74 -9.34
CA THR A 132 2.10 0.86 -9.63
C THR A 132 2.55 -0.35 -10.41
N ARG A 133 3.33 -0.17 -11.48
CA ARG A 133 3.88 -1.28 -12.27
C ARG A 133 4.73 -2.22 -11.42
N TYR A 134 5.55 -1.67 -10.53
CA TYR A 134 6.36 -2.45 -9.58
C TYR A 134 5.48 -3.30 -8.64
N LEU A 135 4.46 -2.72 -8.02
CA LEU A 135 3.53 -3.46 -7.15
C LEU A 135 2.78 -4.56 -7.92
N PHE A 136 2.40 -4.31 -9.17
CA PHE A 136 1.82 -5.34 -10.04
C PHE A 136 2.81 -6.48 -10.31
N ALA A 137 4.08 -6.18 -10.56
CA ALA A 137 5.11 -7.20 -10.73
C ALA A 137 5.29 -8.06 -9.45
N LEU A 138 5.26 -7.44 -8.27
CA LEU A 138 5.26 -8.17 -7.00
C LEU A 138 4.04 -9.09 -6.85
N GLN A 139 2.85 -8.62 -7.21
CA GLN A 139 1.64 -9.46 -7.19
C GLN A 139 1.78 -10.68 -8.11
N VAL A 140 2.26 -10.47 -9.34
CA VAL A 140 2.50 -11.57 -10.30
C VAL A 140 3.50 -12.58 -9.75
N LYS A 141 4.61 -12.10 -9.16
CA LYS A 141 5.60 -12.96 -8.47
C LYS A 141 4.95 -13.79 -7.38
N GLN A 142 4.12 -13.18 -6.52
CA GLN A 142 3.42 -13.91 -5.46
C GLN A 142 2.42 -14.93 -6.03
N ASP A 143 1.69 -14.57 -7.08
CA ASP A 143 0.69 -15.45 -7.70
C ASP A 143 1.33 -16.66 -8.38
N LEU A 144 2.51 -16.49 -9.00
CA LEU A 144 3.32 -17.60 -9.53
C LEU A 144 3.77 -18.54 -8.41
N ALA A 145 4.38 -18.00 -7.35
CA ALA A 145 4.90 -18.79 -6.25
C ALA A 145 3.80 -19.58 -5.51
N GLN A 146 2.61 -18.99 -5.42
CA GLN A 146 1.45 -19.59 -4.75
C GLN A 146 0.59 -20.46 -5.68
N GLY A 147 0.96 -20.57 -6.97
CA GLY A 147 0.24 -21.37 -7.96
C GLY A 147 -1.13 -20.82 -8.34
N ARG A 148 -1.41 -19.53 -8.06
CA ARG A 148 -2.63 -18.84 -8.50
C ARG A 148 -2.56 -18.41 -9.96
N LEU A 149 -1.38 -18.06 -10.43
CA LEU A 149 -1.13 -17.79 -11.84
C LEU A 149 -0.55 -19.03 -12.50
N THR A 150 -1.37 -19.71 -13.31
CA THR A 150 -0.94 -20.87 -14.09
C THR A 150 -0.72 -20.47 -15.55
N CYS A 151 0.45 -20.77 -16.10
CA CYS A 151 0.77 -20.61 -17.51
C CYS A 151 1.61 -21.80 -17.98
N ASN A 152 1.90 -21.86 -19.29
CA ASN A 152 2.79 -22.91 -19.81
C ASN A 152 4.24 -22.68 -19.33
N ASP A 153 5.03 -23.75 -19.31
CA ASP A 153 6.43 -23.76 -18.85
C ASP A 153 7.30 -22.68 -19.51
N THR A 154 7.09 -22.40 -20.80
CA THR A 154 7.81 -21.35 -21.53
C THR A 154 7.49 -19.96 -20.97
N SER A 155 6.20 -19.66 -20.82
CA SER A 155 5.76 -18.38 -20.26
C SER A 155 6.17 -18.22 -18.81
N ALA A 156 6.10 -19.29 -18.01
CA ALA A 156 6.54 -19.27 -16.61
C ALA A 156 8.05 -18.98 -16.51
N ALA A 157 8.88 -19.71 -17.27
CA ALA A 157 10.31 -19.50 -17.29
C ALA A 157 10.69 -18.08 -17.76
N LEU A 158 10.01 -17.56 -18.79
CA LEU A 158 10.23 -16.19 -19.27
C LEU A 158 9.86 -15.14 -18.20
N LEU A 159 8.71 -15.28 -17.54
CA LEU A 159 8.31 -14.38 -16.45
C LEU A 159 9.33 -14.39 -15.30
N ILE A 160 9.78 -15.59 -14.89
CA ILE A 160 10.77 -15.74 -13.83
C ILE A 160 12.10 -15.12 -14.25
N SER A 161 12.54 -15.29 -15.50
CA SER A 161 13.79 -14.67 -15.97
C SER A 161 13.77 -13.15 -15.88
N HIS A 162 12.62 -12.49 -16.14
CA HIS A 162 12.49 -11.05 -15.94
C HIS A 162 12.49 -10.66 -14.46
N ILE A 163 11.92 -11.50 -13.58
CA ILE A 163 12.02 -11.30 -12.12
C ILE A 163 13.47 -11.38 -11.67
N VAL A 164 14.22 -12.39 -12.14
CA VAL A 164 15.64 -12.57 -11.83
C VAL A 164 16.46 -11.37 -12.31
N GLN A 165 16.30 -10.95 -13.57
CA GLN A 165 16.95 -9.74 -14.11
C GLN A 165 16.68 -8.50 -13.23
N SER A 166 15.45 -8.35 -12.72
CA SER A 166 15.10 -7.22 -11.86
C SER A 166 15.71 -7.28 -10.45
N GLU A 167 16.10 -8.47 -9.97
CA GLU A 167 16.62 -8.67 -8.62
C GLU A 167 18.15 -8.71 -8.56
N ILE A 168 18.80 -9.35 -9.56
CA ILE A 168 20.25 -9.58 -9.56
C ILE A 168 20.99 -8.86 -10.70
N GLY A 169 20.27 -8.20 -11.62
CA GLY A 169 20.87 -7.53 -12.78
C GLY A 169 21.16 -8.50 -13.91
N ASP A 170 22.16 -8.18 -14.74
CA ASP A 170 22.52 -8.95 -15.94
C ASP A 170 23.01 -10.37 -15.59
N PHE A 171 22.86 -11.27 -16.55
CA PHE A 171 23.20 -12.68 -16.42
C PHE A 171 24.64 -12.95 -15.95
N ASP A 172 24.76 -13.78 -14.91
CA ASP A 172 26.00 -14.45 -14.50
C ASP A 172 25.67 -15.88 -14.06
N GLU A 173 26.29 -16.88 -14.69
CA GLU A 173 25.90 -18.29 -14.50
C GLU A 173 26.00 -18.76 -13.03
N ALA A 174 27.02 -18.32 -12.29
CA ALA A 174 27.21 -18.74 -10.92
C ALA A 174 26.18 -18.07 -9.99
N LEU A 175 25.97 -16.76 -10.18
CA LEU A 175 25.02 -15.97 -9.41
C LEU A 175 23.58 -16.43 -9.65
N ASP A 176 23.20 -16.68 -10.91
CA ASP A 176 21.88 -17.17 -11.31
C ASP A 176 21.53 -18.49 -10.62
N ARG A 177 22.43 -19.47 -10.70
CA ARG A 177 22.22 -20.80 -10.10
C ARG A 177 22.13 -20.70 -8.59
N GLU A 178 22.98 -19.89 -7.96
CA GLU A 178 22.91 -19.65 -6.52
C GLU A 178 21.59 -18.98 -6.11
N HIS A 179 21.13 -18.00 -6.89
CA HIS A 179 19.90 -17.25 -6.64
C HIS A 179 18.65 -18.12 -6.79
N LEU A 180 18.56 -18.91 -7.87
CA LEU A 180 17.47 -19.85 -8.11
C LEU A 180 17.44 -20.99 -7.08
N ALA A 181 18.60 -21.44 -6.59
CA ALA A 181 18.64 -22.43 -5.51
C ALA A 181 18.06 -21.88 -4.19
N LYS A 182 18.29 -20.59 -3.91
CA LYS A 182 17.82 -19.93 -2.67
C LYS A 182 16.37 -19.44 -2.75
N ASN A 183 15.90 -19.06 -3.93
CA ASN A 183 14.59 -18.44 -4.13
C ASN A 183 13.68 -19.33 -4.98
N LYS A 184 12.48 -19.63 -4.47
CA LYS A 184 11.48 -20.42 -5.18
C LYS A 184 10.36 -19.52 -5.72
N TYR A 185 10.33 -19.33 -7.03
CA TYR A 185 9.37 -18.49 -7.76
C TYR A 185 8.14 -19.25 -8.25
N ILE A 186 8.22 -20.58 -8.35
CA ILE A 186 7.12 -21.45 -8.78
C ILE A 186 7.28 -22.85 -8.15
N PRO A 187 6.20 -23.60 -7.87
CA PRO A 187 6.30 -24.90 -7.19
C PRO A 187 7.15 -25.97 -7.90
N GLN A 188 7.23 -25.96 -9.25
CA GLN A 188 8.01 -26.91 -10.06
C GLN A 188 9.27 -26.28 -10.66
N GLN A 189 9.90 -25.34 -9.93
CA GLN A 189 11.01 -24.56 -10.46
C GLN A 189 12.17 -25.41 -11.00
N ASP A 190 12.55 -26.49 -10.31
CA ASP A 190 13.72 -27.30 -10.66
C ASP A 190 13.64 -27.87 -12.10
N ALA A 191 12.43 -28.12 -12.61
CA ALA A 191 12.22 -28.59 -13.98
C ALA A 191 12.35 -27.47 -15.03
N LEU A 192 12.34 -26.21 -14.59
CA LEU A 192 12.38 -25.01 -15.43
C LEU A 192 13.69 -24.25 -15.33
N GLU A 193 14.60 -24.59 -14.39
CA GLU A 193 15.81 -23.80 -14.11
C GLU A 193 16.67 -23.56 -15.34
N ASP A 194 16.97 -24.60 -16.14
CA ASP A 194 17.77 -24.46 -17.36
C ASP A 194 17.15 -23.48 -18.35
N LYS A 195 15.81 -23.47 -18.45
CA LYS A 195 15.07 -22.58 -19.34
C LYS A 195 14.99 -21.15 -18.81
N ILE A 196 14.92 -20.98 -17.49
CA ILE A 196 14.97 -19.67 -16.85
C ILE A 196 16.33 -19.02 -17.13
N VAL A 197 17.41 -19.78 -16.94
CA VAL A 197 18.79 -19.36 -17.23
C VAL A 197 18.98 -19.03 -18.71
N GLU A 198 18.46 -19.87 -19.61
CA GLU A 198 18.48 -19.60 -21.06
C GLU A 198 17.80 -18.28 -21.40
N PHE A 199 16.65 -17.98 -20.82
CA PHE A 199 15.98 -16.69 -21.06
C PHE A 199 16.72 -15.51 -20.45
N HIS A 200 17.28 -15.65 -19.24
CA HIS A 200 18.01 -14.56 -18.60
C HIS A 200 19.26 -14.16 -19.38
N HIS A 201 19.99 -15.13 -19.92
CA HIS A 201 21.13 -14.88 -20.81
C HIS A 201 20.76 -14.04 -22.06
N ASN A 202 19.48 -14.02 -22.46
CA ASN A 202 19.02 -13.39 -23.70
C ASN A 202 18.32 -12.03 -23.49
N HIS A 203 18.24 -11.51 -22.26
CA HIS A 203 17.75 -10.15 -21.99
C HIS A 203 18.76 -9.09 -22.42
#